data_AF-A0A940UPM7-F1
#
_entry.id   AF-A0A940UPM7-F1
#
_cell.length_a   1.000
_cell.length_b   1.000
_cell.length_c   1.000
_cell.angle_alpha   90.00
_cell.angle_beta   90.00
_cell.angle_gamma   90.00
#
_symmetry.space_group_name_H-M   'P 1'
#
loop_
_entity.id
_entity.type
_entity.pdbx_description
1 polymer ?
#
loop_
_entity_poly.entity_id
_entity_poly.type
_entity_poly.pdbx_seq_one_letter_code
_entity_poly.pdbx_strand_id
1 'polypeptide(L)'
;MAHDPAPSADIIENVVSFFGYAGYEVRDNERRGFIKPDVYAVKEGTGVKQKPHEIYCIVKRDIGQVLNGCRDLFCLKAAHGRDADYALILPNVSEYDLIEWLTGPEIWYYEIKKEAFLLWISDLHRKGVTSLLGCPVDESINNYFTNPAASGFDAYISQKLNRRFMEEEGF
;
A
#
# COMPACT_ATOMS: atom_id res chain seq x y z
N MET A 1 -7.84 23.60 5.54
CA MET A 1 -7.12 22.33 5.32
C MET A 1 -6.52 21.92 6.65
N ALA A 2 -7.02 20.87 7.28
CA ALA A 2 -6.36 20.30 8.45
C ALA A 2 -5.00 19.74 7.97
N HIS A 3 -3.91 20.17 8.60
CA HIS A 3 -2.60 19.56 8.37
C HIS A 3 -2.65 18.17 9.01
N ASP A 4 -2.65 17.13 8.17
CA ASP A 4 -2.42 15.78 8.67
C ASP A 4 -1.04 15.74 9.34
N PRO A 5 -0.94 15.27 10.58
CA PRO A 5 0.34 15.21 11.26
C PRO A 5 1.23 14.15 10.59
N ALA A 6 2.51 14.50 10.36
CA ALA A 6 3.47 13.73 9.54
C ALA A 6 3.66 12.28 10.03
N PRO A 7 3.84 11.25 9.19
CA PRO A 7 4.02 9.87 9.63
C PRO A 7 5.10 9.67 10.71
N SER A 8 4.97 8.60 11.50
CA SER A 8 5.98 8.26 12.51
C SER A 8 7.31 7.92 11.84
N ALA A 9 8.41 8.50 12.32
CA ALA A 9 9.76 8.24 11.82
C ALA A 9 10.11 6.74 11.89
N ASP A 10 9.70 6.06 12.96
CA ASP A 10 9.94 4.62 13.15
C ASP A 10 9.30 3.77 12.05
N ILE A 11 8.11 4.17 11.56
CA ILE A 11 7.42 3.47 10.46
C ILE A 11 8.20 3.65 9.17
N ILE A 12 8.64 4.87 8.88
CA ILE A 12 9.46 5.15 7.70
C ILE A 12 10.76 4.35 7.75
N GLU A 13 11.47 4.35 8.87
CA GLU A 13 12.72 3.61 9.03
C GLU A 13 12.54 2.10 8.84
N ASN A 14 11.44 1.53 9.35
CA ASN A 14 11.12 0.11 9.14
C ASN A 14 10.84 -0.20 7.65
N VAL A 15 10.08 0.66 6.97
CA VAL A 15 9.78 0.51 5.53
C VAL A 15 11.06 0.64 4.68
N VAL A 16 11.91 1.61 4.99
CA VAL A 16 13.21 1.79 4.32
C VAL A 16 14.08 0.55 4.50
N SER A 17 14.13 0.00 5.72
CA SER A 17 14.87 -1.23 6.02
C SER A 17 14.32 -2.43 5.23
N PHE A 18 13.00 -2.55 5.13
CA PHE A 18 12.33 -3.58 4.33
C PHE A 18 12.74 -3.50 2.86
N PHE A 19 12.70 -2.30 2.26
CA PHE A 19 13.11 -2.10 0.86
C PHE A 19 14.59 -2.45 0.64
N GLY A 20 15.48 -2.01 1.54
CA GLY A 20 16.89 -2.38 1.47
C GLY A 20 17.11 -3.89 1.51
N TYR A 21 16.37 -4.61 2.36
CA TYR A 21 16.43 -6.07 2.43
C TYR A 21 15.90 -6.74 1.16
N ALA A 22 14.88 -6.16 0.53
CA ALA A 22 14.31 -6.63 -0.74
C ALA A 22 15.14 -6.27 -2.00
N GLY A 23 16.29 -5.61 -1.81
CA GLY A 23 17.20 -5.23 -2.90
C GLY A 23 16.81 -3.95 -3.64
N TYR A 24 15.98 -3.11 -3.03
CA TYR A 24 15.65 -1.78 -3.54
C TYR A 24 16.61 -0.72 -2.98
N GLU A 25 16.92 0.27 -3.80
CA GLU A 25 17.55 1.51 -3.40
C GLU A 25 16.45 2.52 -3.01
N VAL A 26 16.44 2.98 -1.77
CA VAL A 26 15.59 4.11 -1.36
C VAL A 26 16.29 5.39 -1.77
N ARG A 27 15.63 6.18 -2.63
CA ARG A 27 16.16 7.44 -3.17
C ARG A 27 15.51 8.64 -2.50
N ASP A 28 16.08 9.81 -2.73
CA ASP A 28 15.53 11.05 -2.21
C ASP A 28 14.10 11.29 -2.70
N ASN A 29 13.22 11.55 -1.74
CA ASN A 29 11.82 11.87 -1.99
C ASN A 29 11.70 13.32 -2.48
N GLU A 30 11.89 13.52 -3.78
CA GLU A 30 11.57 14.79 -4.42
C GLU A 30 10.05 14.99 -4.51
N ARG A 31 9.61 16.25 -4.47
CA ARG A 31 8.21 16.57 -4.72
C ARG A 31 7.89 16.23 -6.18
N ARG A 32 6.83 15.45 -6.39
CA ARG A 32 6.37 15.04 -7.72
C ARG A 32 4.94 15.52 -7.93
N GLY A 33 4.80 16.53 -8.78
CA GLY A 33 3.55 17.31 -8.86
C GLY A 33 3.29 18.03 -7.53
N PHE A 34 2.14 17.75 -6.90
CA PHE A 34 1.74 18.39 -5.64
C PHE A 34 2.11 17.60 -4.39
N ILE A 35 2.42 16.31 -4.56
CA ILE A 35 2.66 15.36 -3.47
C ILE A 35 4.15 15.04 -3.39
N LYS A 36 4.65 14.90 -2.17
CA LYS A 36 5.96 14.32 -1.90
C LYS A 36 5.71 12.93 -1.28
N PRO A 37 6.20 11.84 -1.88
CA PRO A 37 6.08 10.52 -1.26
C PRO A 37 6.85 10.48 0.07
N ASP A 38 6.39 9.64 0.99
CA ASP A 38 7.07 9.43 2.26
C ASP A 38 8.24 8.46 2.11
N VAL A 39 8.16 7.54 1.15
CA VAL A 39 9.27 6.68 0.71
C VAL A 39 9.18 6.49 -0.80
N TYR A 40 10.32 6.58 -1.49
CA TYR A 40 10.48 6.26 -2.90
C TYR A 40 11.59 5.23 -3.04
N ALA A 41 11.23 4.05 -3.56
CA ALA A 41 12.14 2.92 -3.70
C ALA A 41 12.26 2.52 -5.17
N VAL A 42 13.48 2.21 -5.59
CA VAL A 42 13.80 1.82 -6.97
C VAL A 42 14.61 0.54 -6.97
N LYS A 43 14.26 -0.39 -7.85
CA LYS A 43 15.05 -1.58 -8.13
C LYS A 43 15.44 -1.59 -9.58
N GLU A 44 16.74 -1.63 -9.83
CA GLU A 44 17.25 -1.70 -11.20
C GLU A 44 16.79 -3.01 -11.86
N GLY A 45 16.35 -2.89 -13.11
CA GLY A 45 15.93 -4.05 -13.89
C GLY A 45 17.10 -5.00 -14.12
N THR A 46 16.84 -6.31 -14.11
CA THR A 46 17.89 -7.29 -14.36
C THR A 46 18.08 -7.46 -15.87
N GLY A 47 19.12 -6.84 -16.42
CA GLY A 47 19.52 -6.96 -17.83
C GLY A 47 19.59 -5.62 -18.59
N VAL A 48 20.18 -5.65 -19.79
CA VAL A 48 20.63 -4.46 -20.54
C VAL A 48 19.50 -3.51 -20.99
N LYS A 49 18.22 -3.92 -20.89
CA LYS A 49 17.07 -3.15 -21.41
C LYS A 49 15.85 -3.10 -20.48
N GLN A 50 15.94 -3.57 -19.24
CA GLN A 50 14.80 -3.47 -18.33
C GLN A 50 14.78 -2.09 -17.67
N LYS A 51 13.65 -1.40 -17.78
CA LYS A 51 13.42 -0.18 -17.00
C LYS A 51 13.55 -0.51 -15.51
N PRO A 52 14.09 0.43 -14.70
CA PRO A 52 14.01 0.29 -13.26
C PRO A 52 12.54 0.20 -12.83
N HIS A 53 12.28 -0.63 -11.84
CA HIS A 53 10.97 -0.73 -11.22
C HIS A 53 10.91 0.24 -10.04
N GLU A 54 9.83 1.03 -9.98
CA GLU A 54 9.65 2.14 -9.05
C GLU A 54 8.45 1.86 -8.14
N ILE A 55 8.61 2.15 -6.85
CA ILE A 55 7.54 2.05 -5.85
C ILE A 55 7.46 3.38 -5.09
N TYR A 56 6.28 3.99 -5.13
CA TYR A 56 5.97 5.22 -4.41
C TYR A 56 5.10 4.89 -3.20
N CYS A 57 5.55 5.29 -2.01
CA CYS A 57 4.84 5.00 -0.77
C CYS A 57 4.32 6.28 -0.11
N ILE A 58 3.08 6.21 0.37
CA ILE A 58 2.51 7.16 1.32
C ILE A 58 2.34 6.43 2.64
N VAL A 59 2.87 6.99 3.72
CA VAL A 59 2.81 6.42 5.07
C VAL A 59 1.83 7.25 5.89
N LYS A 60 0.86 6.59 6.52
CA LYS A 60 -0.09 7.24 7.44
C LYS A 60 0.04 6.71 8.85
N ARG A 61 -0.48 7.45 9.84
CA ARG A 61 -0.36 7.11 11.26
C ARG A 61 -1.44 6.18 11.77
N ASP A 62 -2.58 6.14 11.09
CA ASP A 62 -3.74 5.36 11.50
C ASP A 62 -4.71 5.21 10.32
N ILE A 63 -5.73 4.38 10.55
CA ILE A 63 -6.75 4.07 9.55
C ILE A 63 -7.62 5.28 9.17
N GLY A 64 -7.77 6.27 10.06
CA GLY A 64 -8.54 7.49 9.81
C GLY A 64 -7.96 8.37 8.70
N GLN A 65 -6.67 8.18 8.39
CA GLN A 65 -5.96 8.93 7.35
C GLN A 65 -5.91 8.21 5.99
N VAL A 66 -6.50 7.01 5.88
CA VAL A 66 -6.42 6.18 4.67
C VAL A 66 -6.96 6.90 3.44
N LEU A 67 -8.09 7.62 3.56
CA LEU A 67 -8.67 8.37 2.44
C LEU A 67 -7.74 9.45 1.91
N ASN A 68 -7.11 10.21 2.82
CA ASN A 68 -6.10 11.19 2.42
C ASN A 68 -4.89 10.50 1.78
N GLY A 69 -4.50 9.32 2.29
CA GLY A 69 -3.46 8.49 1.70
C GLY A 69 -3.76 8.05 0.27
N CYS A 70 -4.96 7.49 0.04
CA CYS A 70 -5.40 7.12 -1.30
C CYS A 70 -5.43 8.33 -2.24
N ARG A 71 -5.93 9.49 -1.79
CA ARG A 71 -5.90 10.73 -2.58
C ARG A 71 -4.47 11.11 -2.97
N ASP A 72 -3.53 11.04 -2.03
CA ASP A 72 -2.13 11.38 -2.30
C ASP A 72 -1.51 10.38 -3.31
N LEU A 73 -1.85 9.09 -3.23
CA LEU A 73 -1.46 8.07 -4.22
C LEU A 73 -2.07 8.31 -5.60
N PHE A 74 -3.34 8.73 -5.68
CA PHE A 74 -3.96 9.12 -6.95
C PHE A 74 -3.18 10.26 -7.63
N CYS A 75 -2.77 11.26 -6.86
CA CYS A 75 -1.98 12.36 -7.39
C CYS A 75 -0.60 11.90 -7.87
N LEU A 76 0.08 11.01 -7.13
CA LEU A 76 1.35 10.42 -7.56
C LEU A 76 1.17 9.61 -8.85
N LYS A 77 0.14 8.76 -8.91
CA LYS A 77 -0.16 7.94 -10.09
C LYS A 77 -0.51 8.76 -11.32
N ALA A 78 -1.25 9.86 -11.15
CA ALA A 78 -1.52 10.79 -12.23
C ALA A 78 -0.24 11.45 -12.78
N ALA A 79 0.77 11.69 -11.93
CA ALA A 79 2.03 12.29 -12.32
C ALA A 79 3.03 11.31 -12.96
N HIS A 80 3.01 10.04 -12.54
CA HIS A 80 4.02 9.03 -12.89
C HIS A 80 3.52 7.90 -13.80
N GLY A 81 2.21 7.83 -14.05
CA GLY A 81 1.63 6.80 -14.89
C GLY A 81 1.41 5.48 -14.15
N ARG A 82 1.24 4.39 -14.91
CA ARG A 82 0.79 3.10 -14.38
C ARG A 82 1.88 2.03 -14.32
N ASP A 83 3.12 2.38 -14.69
CA ASP A 83 4.25 1.44 -14.75
C ASP A 83 4.93 1.26 -13.38
N ALA A 84 4.60 2.10 -12.40
CA ALA A 84 5.11 2.06 -11.03
C ALA A 84 4.05 1.52 -10.06
N ASP A 85 4.50 1.01 -8.93
CA ASP A 85 3.63 0.62 -7.82
C ASP A 85 3.38 1.79 -6.87
N TYR A 86 2.17 1.82 -6.30
CA TYR A 86 1.72 2.87 -5.40
C TYR A 86 1.19 2.23 -4.13
N ALA A 87 1.94 2.36 -3.03
CA ALA A 87 1.66 1.69 -1.77
C ALA A 87 1.21 2.67 -0.68
N LEU A 88 0.06 2.39 -0.08
CA LEU A 88 -0.34 2.99 1.19
C LEU A 88 0.17 2.11 2.31
N ILE A 89 0.91 2.70 3.25
CA ILE A 89 1.48 2.00 4.39
C ILE A 89 0.86 2.54 5.67
N LEU A 90 0.32 1.62 6.47
CA LEU A 90 -0.23 1.90 7.80
C LEU A 90 0.64 1.22 8.87
N PRO A 91 0.65 1.71 10.12
CA PRO A 91 1.15 0.91 11.23
C PRO A 91 0.25 -0.30 11.48
N ASN A 92 0.61 -1.13 12.46
CA ASN A 92 -0.30 -2.14 13.00
C ASN A 92 -1.64 -1.51 13.38
N VAL A 93 -2.65 -1.84 12.59
CA VAL A 93 -4.05 -1.50 12.81
C VAL A 93 -4.81 -2.78 13.10
N SER A 94 -5.90 -2.66 13.86
CA SER A 94 -6.80 -3.76 14.14
C SER A 94 -7.34 -4.34 12.82
N GLU A 95 -7.27 -5.66 12.67
CA GLU A 95 -7.84 -6.35 11.50
C GLU A 95 -9.34 -6.08 11.37
N TYR A 96 -10.04 -5.97 12.51
CA TYR A 96 -11.45 -5.62 12.58
C TYR A 96 -11.70 -4.22 11.96
N ASP A 97 -10.91 -3.22 12.34
CA ASP A 97 -11.06 -1.84 11.88
C ASP A 97 -10.81 -1.77 10.36
N LEU A 98 -9.79 -2.49 9.87
CA LEU A 98 -9.50 -2.62 8.45
C LEU A 98 -10.66 -3.25 7.67
N ILE A 99 -11.20 -4.36 8.18
CA ILE A 99 -12.34 -5.04 7.57
C ILE A 99 -13.55 -4.10 7.53
N GLU A 100 -13.86 -3.41 8.63
CA GLU A 100 -14.96 -2.45 8.68
C GLU A 100 -14.77 -1.32 7.67
N TRP A 101 -13.57 -0.76 7.59
CA TRP A 101 -13.28 0.33 6.66
C TRP A 101 -13.39 -0.12 5.19
N LEU A 102 -12.88 -1.31 4.86
CA LEU A 102 -12.92 -1.85 3.50
C LEU A 102 -14.31 -2.29 3.06
N THR A 103 -15.15 -2.74 4.01
CA THR A 103 -16.46 -3.35 3.75
C THR A 103 -17.65 -2.51 4.20
N GLY A 104 -17.38 -1.27 4.62
CA GLY A 104 -18.37 -0.34 5.11
C GLY A 104 -19.39 0.12 4.05
N PRO A 105 -20.17 1.18 4.35
CA PRO A 105 -21.15 1.72 3.41
C PRO A 105 -20.52 2.19 2.10
N GLU A 106 -19.37 2.84 2.19
CA GLU A 106 -18.51 3.18 1.05
C GLU A 106 -17.54 2.02 0.85
N ILE A 107 -17.74 1.22 -0.20
CA ILE A 107 -16.98 -0.02 -0.43
C ILE A 107 -15.61 0.31 -1.02
N TRP A 108 -14.71 0.83 -0.18
CA TRP A 108 -13.38 1.29 -0.56
C TRP A 108 -12.48 0.18 -1.14
N TYR A 109 -12.77 -1.08 -0.81
CA TYR A 109 -12.07 -2.23 -1.38
C TYR A 109 -12.03 -2.20 -2.91
N TYR A 110 -13.16 -1.97 -3.59
CA TYR A 110 -13.19 -2.00 -5.06
C TYR A 110 -12.48 -0.79 -5.67
N GLU A 111 -12.56 0.38 -5.04
CA GLU A 111 -11.85 1.57 -5.52
C GLU A 111 -10.33 1.40 -5.43
N ILE A 112 -9.82 0.83 -4.33
CA ILE A 112 -8.40 0.47 -4.19
C ILE A 112 -7.97 -0.52 -5.26
N LYS A 113 -8.76 -1.58 -5.48
CA LYS A 113 -8.46 -2.64 -6.46
C LYS A 113 -8.48 -2.11 -7.89
N LYS A 114 -9.47 -1.27 -8.24
CA LYS A 114 -9.60 -0.62 -9.54
C LYS A 114 -8.37 0.23 -9.87
N GLU A 115 -7.79 0.86 -8.86
CA GLU A 115 -6.58 1.66 -9.02
C GLU A 115 -5.28 0.89 -8.81
N ALA A 116 -5.35 -0.42 -8.59
CA ALA A 116 -4.17 -1.24 -8.33
C ALA A 116 -3.26 -0.65 -7.24
N PHE A 117 -3.85 0.03 -6.24
CA PHE A 117 -3.09 0.48 -5.09
C PHE A 117 -2.78 -0.69 -4.18
N LEU A 118 -1.58 -0.66 -3.61
CA LEU A 118 -1.11 -1.62 -2.64
C LEU A 118 -1.45 -1.11 -1.23
N LEU A 119 -1.91 -1.98 -0.35
CA LEU A 119 -2.13 -1.66 1.06
C LEU A 119 -1.25 -2.55 1.92
N TRP A 120 -0.28 -1.95 2.62
CA TRP A 120 0.68 -2.66 3.43
C TRP A 120 0.62 -2.21 4.90
N ILE A 121 0.98 -3.13 5.79
CA ILE A 121 1.13 -2.88 7.22
C ILE A 121 2.60 -2.96 7.59
N SER A 122 3.11 -1.90 8.22
CA SER A 122 4.41 -1.88 8.85
C SER A 122 4.29 -2.28 10.32
N ASP A 123 4.79 -3.47 10.66
CA ASP A 123 4.84 -3.99 12.02
C ASP A 123 6.18 -3.61 12.68
N LEU A 124 6.14 -2.61 13.57
CA LEU A 124 7.31 -2.16 14.32
C LEU A 124 7.80 -3.17 15.35
N HIS A 125 6.93 -4.05 15.86
CA HIS A 125 7.31 -5.06 16.86
C HIS A 125 8.11 -6.19 16.21
N ARG A 126 7.70 -6.61 15.01
CA ARG A 126 8.38 -7.67 14.24
C ARG A 126 9.42 -7.15 13.28
N LYS A 127 9.57 -5.82 13.15
CA LYS A 127 10.43 -5.14 12.17
C LYS A 127 10.22 -5.66 10.75
N GLY A 128 8.97 -5.64 10.32
CA GLY A 128 8.60 -6.19 9.03
C GLY A 128 7.42 -5.50 8.39
N VAL A 129 7.14 -5.87 7.14
CA VAL A 129 6.03 -5.35 6.36
C VAL A 129 5.16 -6.53 5.91
N THR A 130 3.85 -6.36 5.97
CA THR A 130 2.87 -7.33 5.47
C THR A 130 2.05 -6.69 4.36
N SER A 131 1.93 -7.35 3.20
CA SER A 131 1.08 -6.88 2.10
C SER A 131 -0.35 -7.38 2.28
N LEU A 132 -1.31 -6.52 2.60
CA LEU A 132 -2.70 -6.93 2.81
C LEU A 132 -3.52 -6.98 1.52
N LEU A 133 -3.36 -5.99 0.65
CA LEU A 133 -4.08 -5.88 -0.61
C LEU A 133 -3.14 -5.51 -1.75
N GLY A 134 -3.47 -6.02 -2.94
CA GLY A 134 -2.73 -5.77 -4.16
C GLY A 134 -1.55 -6.72 -4.34
N CYS A 135 -1.07 -6.79 -5.57
CA CYS A 135 0.09 -7.57 -5.95
C CYS A 135 1.10 -6.61 -6.58
N PRO A 136 2.30 -6.45 -6.00
CA PRO A 136 3.35 -5.64 -6.61
C PRO A 136 3.72 -6.18 -7.99
N VAL A 137 4.13 -5.30 -8.90
CA VAL A 137 4.57 -5.68 -10.25
C VAL A 137 5.88 -6.47 -10.19
N ASP A 138 6.83 -6.07 -9.32
CA ASP A 138 7.97 -6.92 -8.98
C ASP A 138 7.54 -8.00 -7.98
N GLU A 139 7.10 -9.15 -8.50
CA GLU A 139 6.66 -10.29 -7.68
C GLU A 139 7.75 -10.81 -6.73
N SER A 140 9.04 -10.54 -6.99
CA SER A 140 10.13 -11.00 -6.12
C SER A 140 10.09 -10.36 -4.73
N ILE A 141 9.50 -9.15 -4.60
CA ILE A 141 9.32 -8.47 -3.32
C ILE A 141 8.43 -9.28 -2.35
N ASN A 142 7.55 -10.14 -2.89
CA ASN A 142 6.62 -10.93 -2.08
C ASN A 142 7.33 -11.88 -1.11
N ASN A 143 8.56 -12.31 -1.43
CA ASN A 143 9.37 -13.19 -0.58
C ASN A 143 9.89 -12.52 0.68
N TYR A 144 9.79 -11.19 0.77
CA TYR A 144 10.34 -10.39 1.86
C TYR A 144 9.26 -9.95 2.86
N PHE A 145 7.97 -10.05 2.52
CA PHE A 145 6.89 -9.75 3.46
C PHE A 145 6.87 -10.78 4.61
N THR A 146 6.57 -10.31 5.82
CA THR A 146 6.53 -11.16 7.03
C THR A 146 5.46 -12.23 7.00
N ASN A 147 4.40 -12.02 6.21
CA ASN A 147 3.35 -13.00 6.03
C ASN A 147 2.93 -13.08 4.55
N PRO A 148 3.51 -14.00 3.77
CA PRO A 148 3.07 -14.26 2.40
C PRO A 148 1.61 -14.74 2.30
N ALA A 149 1.03 -15.24 3.40
CA ALA A 149 -0.35 -15.72 3.48
C ALA A 149 -1.39 -14.59 3.61
N ALA A 150 -0.98 -13.32 3.52
CA ALA A 150 -1.90 -12.20 3.41
C ALA A 150 -2.78 -12.24 2.14
N SER A 151 -2.49 -13.15 1.21
CA SER A 151 -3.43 -13.62 0.19
C SER A 151 -4.79 -14.05 0.75
N GLY A 152 -4.84 -14.52 2.00
CA GLY A 152 -6.10 -14.85 2.68
C GLY A 152 -6.95 -13.63 3.03
N PHE A 153 -6.34 -12.47 3.30
CA PHE A 153 -7.07 -11.26 3.69
C PHE A 153 -7.84 -10.68 2.50
N ASP A 154 -7.18 -10.50 1.35
CA ASP A 154 -7.83 -10.04 0.10
C ASP A 154 -8.99 -10.96 -0.31
N ALA A 155 -8.77 -12.28 -0.28
CA ALA A 155 -9.79 -13.27 -0.57
C ALA A 155 -10.97 -13.20 0.42
N TYR A 156 -10.70 -13.04 1.72
CA TYR A 156 -11.72 -12.90 2.75
C TYR A 156 -12.60 -11.67 2.52
N ILE A 157 -12.00 -10.50 2.26
CA ILE A 157 -12.76 -9.26 1.99
C ILE A 157 -13.64 -9.42 0.75
N SER A 158 -13.10 -9.99 -0.34
CA SER A 158 -13.84 -10.26 -1.57
C SER A 158 -15.04 -11.18 -1.32
N GLN A 159 -14.86 -12.27 -0.59
CA GLN A 159 -15.95 -13.18 -0.23
C GLN A 159 -17.02 -12.51 0.63
N LYS A 160 -16.61 -11.71 1.62
CA LYS A 160 -17.53 -10.98 2.50
C LYS A 160 -18.41 -10.01 1.71
N LEU A 161 -17.83 -9.26 0.77
CA LEU A 161 -18.55 -8.32 -0.07
C LEU A 161 -19.46 -9.02 -1.08
N ASN A 162 -19.00 -10.08 -1.73
CA ASN A 162 -19.82 -10.87 -2.64
C ASN A 162 -21.04 -11.46 -1.93
N ARG A 163 -20.87 -11.97 -0.70
CA ARG A 163 -21.99 -12.47 0.10
C ARG A 163 -23.00 -11.35 0.41
N ARG A 164 -22.52 -10.18 0.81
CA ARG A 164 -23.38 -9.01 1.07
C ARG A 164 -24.20 -8.63 -0.16
N PHE A 165 -23.59 -8.61 -1.35
CA PHE A 165 -24.33 -8.32 -2.59
C PHE A 165 -25.39 -9.38 -2.91
N MET A 166 -25.08 -10.66 -2.72
CA MET A 166 -26.07 -11.74 -2.92
C MET A 166 -27.26 -11.60 -1.96
N GLU A 167 -26.99 -11.27 -0.69
CA GLU A 167 -28.02 -11.04 0.33
C GLU A 167 -28.88 -9.78 0.02
N GLU A 168 -28.27 -8.71 -0.50
CA GLU A 168 -28.95 -7.47 -0.89
C GLU A 168 -29.76 -7.62 -2.20
N GLU A 169 -29.31 -8.47 -3.13
CA GLU A 169 -30.01 -8.76 -4.40
C GLU A 169 -31.12 -9.83 -4.26
N GLY A 170 -31.27 -10.44 -3.08
CA GLY A 170 -32.36 -11.38 -2.78
C GLY A 170 -32.19 -12.78 -3.37
N PHE A 171 -30.95 -13.24 -3.55
CA PHE A 171 -30.62 -14.61 -3.97
C PHE A 171 -30.55 -15.59 -2.78
#